data_AF-A0A2N3ALJ7-F1
#
_entry.id   AF-A0A2N3ALJ7-F1
#
_cell.length_a   1.000
_cell.length_b   1.000
_cell.length_c   1.000
_cell.angle_alpha   90.00
_cell.angle_beta   90.00
_cell.angle_gamma   90.00
#
_symmetry.space_group_name_H-M   'P 1'
#
loop_
_entity.id
_entity.type
_entity.pdbx_description
1 polymer ?
#
loop_
_entity_poly.entity_id
_entity_poly.type
_entity_poly.pdbx_seq_one_letter_code
_entity_poly.pdbx_strand_id
1 'polypeptide(L)'
;MNIITFLGGSVIGGFFGYFIKHFLELRYSKKLEEMNSKRQVYESVIDSLNVFISGRNNSESTKDKFLQSYARMWLWASDDVIKSVGLHLDQQVRIARNSKDVSEDELKASFAGSVIEMRKDLGYPQTTLKKQDYKFVSFN
;
A
#
# COMPACT_ATOMS: atom_id res chain seq x y z
N MET A 1 -35.53 -51.12 6.34
CA MET A 1 -34.59 -50.36 7.20
C MET A 1 -33.29 -50.20 6.43
N ASN A 2 -33.11 -49.08 5.71
CA ASN A 2 -31.91 -48.86 4.88
C ASN A 2 -30.90 -47.99 5.63
N ILE A 3 -30.11 -48.64 6.49
CA ILE A 3 -29.00 -48.03 7.24
C ILE A 3 -27.86 -47.55 6.31
N ILE A 4 -27.79 -48.07 5.08
CA ILE A 4 -26.73 -47.74 4.12
C ILE A 4 -26.88 -46.33 3.52
N THR A 5 -28.10 -45.77 3.46
CA THR A 5 -28.34 -44.41 2.92
C THR A 5 -27.98 -43.28 3.89
N PHE A 6 -27.83 -43.56 5.19
CA PHE A 6 -27.53 -42.53 6.20
C PHE A 6 -26.02 -42.33 6.43
N LEU A 7 -25.19 -43.32 6.09
CA LEU A 7 -23.73 -43.25 6.28
C LEU A 7 -22.96 -42.72 5.06
N GLY A 8 -23.58 -42.71 3.88
CA GLY A 8 -22.95 -42.16 2.66
C GLY A 8 -22.90 -40.63 2.61
N GLY A 9 -23.86 -39.94 3.24
CA GLY A 9 -23.93 -38.48 3.25
C GLY A 9 -22.88 -37.81 4.14
N SER A 10 -22.47 -38.46 5.24
CA SER A 10 -21.50 -37.91 6.20
C SER A 10 -20.06 -37.96 5.70
N VAL A 11 -19.68 -39.03 4.98
CA VAL A 11 -18.34 -39.16 4.39
C VAL A 11 -18.17 -38.17 3.23
N ILE A 12 -19.15 -38.09 2.32
CA ILE A 12 -19.12 -37.16 1.17
C ILE A 12 -19.16 -35.70 1.64
N GLY A 13 -19.97 -35.38 2.67
CA GLY A 13 -20.01 -34.05 3.28
C GLY A 13 -18.70 -33.66 3.96
N GLY A 14 -18.01 -34.60 4.61
CA GLY A 14 -16.70 -34.39 5.23
C GLY A 14 -15.61 -34.05 4.20
N PHE A 15 -15.55 -34.81 3.10
CA PHE A 15 -14.62 -34.51 2.00
C PHE A 15 -14.94 -33.16 1.34
N PHE A 16 -16.19 -32.91 0.99
CA PHE A 16 -16.59 -31.65 0.34
C PHE A 16 -16.34 -30.44 1.23
N GLY A 17 -16.64 -30.55 2.53
CA GLY A 17 -16.33 -29.54 3.54
C GLY A 17 -14.83 -29.28 3.68
N TYR A 18 -14.02 -30.34 3.69
CA TYR A 18 -12.56 -30.22 3.70
C TYR A 18 -12.04 -29.49 2.45
N PHE A 19 -12.51 -29.85 1.26
CA PHE A 19 -12.11 -29.19 0.02
C PHE A 19 -12.49 -27.71 0.02
N ILE A 20 -13.74 -27.36 0.36
CA ILE A 20 -14.17 -25.95 0.45
C ILE A 20 -13.31 -25.19 1.45
N LYS A 21 -13.09 -25.76 2.66
CA LYS A 21 -12.26 -25.15 3.69
C LYS A 21 -10.83 -24.93 3.17
N HIS A 22 -10.24 -25.92 2.53
CA HIS A 22 -8.89 -25.83 1.97
C HIS A 22 -8.78 -24.75 0.88
N PHE A 23 -9.74 -24.69 -0.05
CA PHE A 23 -9.77 -23.65 -1.08
C PHE A 23 -9.96 -22.24 -0.49
N LEU A 24 -10.78 -22.11 0.55
CA LEU A 24 -10.96 -20.85 1.27
C LEU A 24 -9.68 -20.43 2.01
N GLU A 25 -9.02 -21.35 2.70
CA GLU A 25 -7.76 -21.12 3.40
C GLU A 25 -6.66 -20.67 2.43
N LEU A 26 -6.55 -21.29 1.25
CA LEU A 26 -5.59 -20.89 0.21
C LEU A 26 -5.86 -19.50 -0.35
N ARG A 27 -7.13 -19.13 -0.56
CA ARG A 27 -7.48 -17.77 -1.02
C ARG A 27 -7.20 -16.73 0.07
N TYR A 28 -7.52 -17.08 1.31
CA TYR A 28 -7.29 -16.21 2.45
C TYR A 28 -5.80 -15.98 2.70
N SER A 29 -4.97 -17.03 2.65
CA SER A 29 -3.52 -16.92 2.85
C SER A 29 -2.87 -16.04 1.77
N LYS A 30 -3.22 -16.24 0.50
CA LYS A 30 -2.74 -15.39 -0.61
C LYS A 30 -3.13 -13.93 -0.43
N LYS A 31 -4.38 -13.66 -0.06
CA LYS A 31 -4.85 -12.29 0.17
C LYS A 31 -4.13 -11.63 1.35
N LEU A 32 -3.88 -12.40 2.42
CA LEU A 32 -3.14 -11.93 3.58
C LEU A 32 -1.69 -11.63 3.23
N GLU A 33 -1.04 -12.50 2.47
CA GLU A 33 0.32 -12.30 1.96
C GLU A 33 0.43 -11.05 1.09
N GLU A 34 -0.47 -10.89 0.11
CA GLU A 34 -0.53 -9.69 -0.74
C GLU A 34 -0.67 -8.42 0.10
N MET A 35 -1.60 -8.41 1.05
CA MET A 35 -1.86 -7.25 1.91
C MET A 35 -0.67 -6.94 2.83
N ASN A 36 0.03 -7.96 3.33
CA ASN A 36 1.24 -7.79 4.12
C ASN A 36 2.40 -7.24 3.28
N SER A 37 2.59 -7.75 2.06
CA SER A 37 3.61 -7.24 1.13
C SER A 37 3.35 -5.78 0.77
N LYS A 38 2.10 -5.41 0.44
CA LYS A 38 1.69 -4.02 0.22
C LYS A 38 2.03 -3.13 1.42
N ARG A 39 1.66 -3.57 2.64
CA ARG A 39 1.94 -2.82 3.87
C ARG A 39 3.43 -2.55 4.05
N GLN A 40 4.26 -3.59 3.95
CA GLN A 40 5.71 -3.46 4.10
C GLN A 40 6.33 -2.49 3.08
N VAL A 41 5.87 -2.56 1.83
CA VAL A 41 6.35 -1.67 0.76
C VAL A 41 5.93 -0.23 1.04
N TYR A 42 4.68 0.00 1.46
CA TYR A 42 4.18 1.35 1.75
C TYR A 42 4.84 1.98 2.96
N GLU A 43 5.04 1.23 4.04
CA GLU A 43 5.82 1.68 5.20
C GLU A 43 7.23 2.10 4.78
N SER A 44 7.93 1.25 4.02
CA SER A 44 9.28 1.54 3.56
C SER A 44 9.38 2.76 2.64
N VAL A 45 8.39 2.95 1.77
CA VAL A 45 8.34 4.13 0.89
C VAL A 45 8.05 5.40 1.69
N ILE A 46 7.10 5.38 2.62
CA ILE A 46 6.76 6.56 3.43
C ILE A 46 7.94 6.96 4.33
N ASP A 47 8.62 6.00 4.94
CA ASP A 47 9.79 6.25 5.77
C ASP A 47 10.92 6.91 4.96
N SER A 48 11.15 6.45 3.73
CA SER A 48 12.16 7.02 2.85
C SER A 48 11.75 8.36 2.22
N LEU A 49 10.46 8.57 1.93
CA LEU A 49 9.92 9.85 1.42
C LEU A 49 9.97 10.97 2.46
N ASN A 50 9.68 10.67 3.72
CA ASN A 50 9.68 11.67 4.81
C ASN A 50 11.03 12.36 4.98
N VAL A 51 12.13 11.66 4.64
CA VAL A 51 13.48 12.21 4.64
C VAL A 51 13.61 13.36 3.63
N PHE A 52 13.03 13.22 2.44
CA PHE A 52 13.06 14.25 1.40
C PHE A 52 12.19 15.46 1.73
N ILE A 53 11.04 15.27 2.39
CA ILE A 53 10.15 16.37 2.80
C ILE A 53 10.75 17.18 3.95
N SER A 54 11.46 16.53 4.86
CA SER A 54 11.99 17.17 6.06
C SER A 54 13.34 17.88 5.85
N GLY A 55 13.92 17.79 4.63
CA GLY A 55 15.29 18.23 4.36
C GLY A 55 16.35 17.49 5.20
N ARG A 56 15.99 16.38 5.85
CA ARG A 56 16.89 15.63 6.74
C ARG A 56 17.78 14.74 5.88
N ASN A 57 19.07 14.68 6.21
CA ASN A 57 20.10 13.77 5.70
C ASN A 57 19.86 13.10 4.34
N ASN A 58 20.35 13.72 3.27
CA ASN A 58 20.33 13.19 1.90
C ASN A 58 21.50 12.22 1.65
N SER A 59 21.72 11.25 2.55
CA SER A 59 22.79 10.26 2.37
C SER A 59 22.51 9.37 1.15
N GLU A 60 23.57 8.92 0.48
CA GLU A 60 23.46 8.00 -0.66
C GLU A 60 22.69 6.73 -0.28
N SER A 61 22.94 6.19 0.91
CA SER A 61 22.21 5.06 1.47
C SER A 61 20.70 5.28 1.60
N THR A 62 20.24 6.51 1.81
CA THR A 62 18.81 6.80 1.92
C THR A 62 18.15 6.92 0.54
N LYS A 63 18.89 7.46 -0.45
CA LYS A 63 18.45 7.46 -1.85
C LYS A 63 18.31 6.05 -2.39
N ASP A 64 19.29 5.18 -2.13
CA ASP A 64 19.24 3.78 -2.58
C ASP A 64 18.06 3.04 -1.96
N LYS A 65 17.81 3.25 -0.66
CA LYS A 65 16.63 2.68 0.00
C LYS A 65 15.34 3.16 -0.66
N PHE A 66 15.21 4.45 -0.94
CA PHE A 66 14.04 4.97 -1.64
C PHE A 66 13.86 4.33 -3.02
N LEU A 67 14.92 4.26 -3.83
CA LEU A 67 14.85 3.68 -5.18
C LEU A 67 14.45 2.19 -5.15
N GLN A 68 15.00 1.43 -4.20
CA GLN A 68 14.63 0.03 -4.01
C GLN A 68 13.15 -0.11 -3.59
N SER A 69 12.69 0.71 -2.65
CA SER A 69 11.30 0.66 -2.19
C SER A 69 10.32 1.13 -3.26
N TYR A 70 10.70 2.13 -4.06
CA TYR A 70 9.94 2.57 -5.23
C TYR A 70 9.85 1.47 -6.30
N ALA A 71 10.95 0.78 -6.61
CA ALA A 71 10.92 -0.36 -7.53
C ALA A 71 10.02 -1.50 -7.03
N ARG A 72 10.02 -1.78 -5.72
CA ARG A 72 9.11 -2.77 -5.12
C ARG A 72 7.65 -2.33 -5.16
N MET A 73 7.37 -1.02 -5.06
CA MET A 73 6.02 -0.49 -5.20
C MET A 73 5.40 -0.85 -6.54
N TRP A 74 6.17 -0.82 -7.63
CA TRP A 74 5.69 -1.23 -8.95
C TRP A 74 5.23 -2.69 -9.04
N LEU A 75 5.68 -3.56 -8.12
CA LEU A 75 5.27 -4.97 -8.10
C LEU A 75 3.98 -5.19 -7.30
N TRP A 76 3.76 -4.40 -6.24
CA TRP A 76 2.74 -4.68 -5.25
C TRP A 76 1.62 -3.66 -5.21
N ALA A 77 1.85 -2.44 -5.68
CA ALA A 77 0.91 -1.35 -5.53
C ALA A 77 -0.14 -1.32 -6.63
N SER A 78 -1.33 -0.84 -6.29
CA SER A 78 -2.33 -0.47 -7.30
C SER A 78 -1.86 0.68 -8.19
N ASP A 79 -2.40 0.72 -9.41
CA ASP A 79 -2.14 1.79 -10.38
C ASP A 79 -2.37 3.18 -9.82
N ASP A 80 -3.41 3.35 -8.99
CA ASP A 80 -3.76 4.65 -8.39
C ASP A 80 -2.69 5.13 -7.40
N VAL A 81 -2.10 4.21 -6.64
CA VAL A 81 -0.95 4.50 -5.77
C VAL A 81 0.27 4.91 -6.61
N ILE A 82 0.60 4.14 -7.65
CA ILE A 82 1.76 4.43 -8.52
C ILE A 82 1.61 5.81 -9.16
N LYS A 83 0.43 6.13 -9.71
CA LYS A 83 0.14 7.43 -10.32
C LYS A 83 0.23 8.57 -9.31
N SER A 84 -0.33 8.40 -8.11
CA SER A 84 -0.29 9.44 -7.07
C SER A 84 1.13 9.71 -6.58
N VAL A 85 1.92 8.66 -6.34
CA VAL A 85 3.34 8.82 -5.95
C VAL A 85 4.13 9.45 -7.08
N GLY A 86 3.93 9.01 -8.33
CA GLY A 86 4.59 9.57 -9.50
C GLY A 86 4.37 11.08 -9.62
N LEU A 87 3.13 11.55 -9.40
CA LEU A 87 2.81 12.98 -9.38
C LEU A 87 3.61 13.74 -8.30
N HIS A 88 3.75 13.17 -7.09
CA HIS A 88 4.54 13.77 -6.03
C HIS A 88 6.03 13.85 -6.41
N LEU A 89 6.58 12.80 -7.00
CA LEU A 89 7.98 12.78 -7.45
C LEU A 89 8.24 13.78 -8.58
N ASP A 90 7.32 13.90 -9.54
CA ASP A 90 7.42 14.90 -10.61
C ASP A 90 7.47 16.33 -10.05
N GLN A 91 6.67 16.61 -9.01
CA GLN A 91 6.71 17.90 -8.31
C GLN A 91 8.06 18.13 -7.62
N GLN A 92 8.60 17.14 -6.91
CA GLN A 92 9.92 17.23 -6.29
C GLN A 92 11.03 17.49 -7.33
N VAL A 93 10.98 16.84 -8.48
CA VAL A 93 11.94 17.04 -9.58
C VAL A 93 11.84 18.47 -10.14
N ARG A 94 10.63 19.03 -10.26
CA ARG A 94 10.44 20.43 -10.72
C ARG A 94 11.01 21.43 -9.72
N ILE A 95 10.79 21.23 -8.43
CA ILE A 95 11.36 22.06 -7.36
C ILE A 95 12.90 21.99 -7.41
N ALA A 96 13.47 20.80 -7.53
CA ALA A 96 14.93 20.62 -7.61
C ALA A 96 15.55 21.31 -8.84
N ARG A 97 14.77 21.53 -9.90
CA ARG A 97 15.17 22.28 -11.11
C ARG A 97 14.92 23.79 -11.00
N ASN A 98 14.66 24.31 -9.80
CA ASN A 98 14.34 25.72 -9.53
C ASN A 98 13.10 26.25 -10.28
N SER A 99 12.14 25.39 -10.64
CA SER A 99 10.84 25.88 -11.10
C SER A 99 10.09 26.50 -9.93
N LYS A 100 9.65 27.76 -10.08
CA LYS A 100 8.80 28.45 -9.09
C LYS A 100 7.33 28.03 -9.18
N ASP A 101 7.02 27.07 -10.04
CA ASP A 101 5.65 26.68 -10.40
C ASP A 101 5.02 25.67 -9.45
N VAL A 102 5.74 25.22 -8.41
CA VAL A 102 5.22 24.28 -7.40
C VAL A 102 5.34 24.91 -6.02
N SER A 103 4.20 25.15 -5.40
CA SER A 103 4.11 25.64 -4.02
C SER A 103 4.36 24.53 -3.01
N GLU A 104 4.79 24.90 -1.80
CA GLU A 104 4.94 23.97 -0.68
C GLU A 104 3.61 23.26 -0.34
N ASP A 105 2.49 23.97 -0.45
CA ASP A 105 1.15 23.42 -0.21
C ASP A 105 0.76 22.36 -1.24
N GLU A 106 1.12 22.54 -2.52
CA GLU A 106 0.91 21.54 -3.56
C GLU A 106 1.75 20.29 -3.31
N LEU A 107 2.98 20.46 -2.84
CA LEU A 107 3.87 19.34 -2.50
C LEU A 107 3.34 18.54 -1.31
N LYS A 108 2.89 19.23 -0.27
CA LYS A 108 2.23 18.61 0.89
C LYS A 108 0.94 17.90 0.49
N ALA A 109 0.14 18.52 -0.38
CA ALA A 109 -1.11 17.93 -0.86
C ALA A 109 -0.90 16.68 -1.72
N SER A 110 0.13 16.64 -2.58
CA SER A 110 0.44 15.44 -3.38
C SER A 110 0.99 14.30 -2.53
N PHE A 111 1.80 14.61 -1.49
CA PHE A 111 2.24 13.61 -0.52
C PHE A 111 1.05 13.02 0.24
N ALA A 112 0.20 13.87 0.82
CA ALA A 112 -1.00 13.44 1.53
C ALA A 112 -1.95 12.63 0.62
N GLY A 113 -2.05 13.02 -0.66
CA GLY A 113 -2.79 12.25 -1.67
C GLY A 113 -2.25 10.83 -1.83
N SER A 114 -0.93 10.69 -1.91
CA SER A 114 -0.28 9.38 -2.05
C SER A 114 -0.55 8.49 -0.83
N VAL A 115 -0.50 9.05 0.38
CA VAL A 115 -0.86 8.32 1.60
C VAL A 115 -2.32 7.86 1.58
N ILE A 116 -3.23 8.68 1.10
CA ILE A 116 -4.66 8.31 1.01
C ILE A 116 -4.87 7.17 0.01
N GLU A 117 -4.24 7.21 -1.16
CA GLU A 117 -4.33 6.10 -2.13
C GLU A 117 -3.73 4.81 -1.55
N MET A 118 -2.60 4.88 -0.85
CA MET A 118 -2.02 3.72 -0.15
C MET A 118 -2.99 3.15 0.88
N ARG A 119 -3.69 4.00 1.64
CA ARG A 119 -4.72 3.55 2.61
C ARG A 119 -5.88 2.85 1.92
N LYS A 120 -6.36 3.38 0.80
CA LYS A 120 -7.45 2.76 0.03
C LYS A 120 -7.04 1.35 -0.42
N ASP A 121 -5.84 1.22 -0.97
CA ASP A 121 -5.31 -0.05 -1.46
C ASP A 121 -5.01 -1.05 -0.32
N LEU A 122 -4.71 -0.57 0.90
CA LEU A 122 -4.58 -1.39 2.12
C LEU A 122 -5.92 -1.84 2.73
N GLY A 123 -7.03 -1.70 2.01
CA GLY A 123 -8.34 -2.19 2.44
C GLY A 123 -9.25 -1.14 3.08
N TYR A 124 -8.95 0.15 2.91
CA TYR A 124 -9.82 1.25 3.34
C TYR A 124 -10.38 2.06 2.15
N PRO A 125 -11.02 1.43 1.14
CA PRO A 125 -11.44 2.12 -0.09
C PRO A 125 -12.50 3.21 0.16
N GLN A 126 -13.26 3.11 1.24
CA GLN A 126 -14.31 4.06 1.64
C GLN A 126 -13.83 5.12 2.63
N THR A 127 -12.51 5.37 2.70
CA THR A 127 -11.97 6.43 3.58
C THR A 127 -12.58 7.79 3.24
N THR A 128 -13.11 8.48 4.24
CA THR A 128 -13.63 9.86 4.10
C THR A 128 -12.55 10.91 4.34
N LEU A 129 -11.35 10.50 4.76
CA LEU A 129 -10.20 11.37 4.94
C LEU A 129 -9.80 12.04 3.62
N LYS A 130 -9.58 13.34 3.68
CA LYS A 130 -9.13 14.18 2.58
C LYS A 130 -7.68 14.59 2.79
N LYS A 131 -7.04 15.09 1.72
CA LYS A 131 -5.63 15.51 1.73
C LYS A 131 -5.34 16.55 2.83
N GLN A 132 -6.32 17.42 3.12
CA GLN A 132 -6.24 18.47 4.13
C GLN A 132 -6.29 17.95 5.59
N ASP A 133 -6.76 16.71 5.78
CA ASP A 133 -6.82 16.08 7.10
C ASP A 133 -5.45 15.55 7.54
N TYR A 134 -4.54 15.31 6.59
CA TYR A 134 -3.18 14.91 6.88
C TYR A 134 -2.40 16.08 7.50
N LYS A 135 -1.84 15.87 8.69
CA LYS A 135 -1.07 16.89 9.41
C LYS A 135 0.42 16.55 9.38
N PHE A 136 1.21 17.47 8.83
CA PHE A 136 2.66 17.42 8.91
C PHE A 136 3.08 17.93 10.29
N VAL A 137 3.63 17.04 11.12
CA VAL A 137 4.08 17.36 12.48
C VAL A 137 5.59 17.52 12.47
N SER A 138 6.09 18.62 13.04
CA SER A 138 7.52 18.85 13.29
C SER A 138 7.75 19.23 14.74
N PHE A 139 8.80 18.69 15.35
CA PHE A 139 9.27 19.02 16.69
C PHE A 139 10.51 19.90 16.55
N ASN A 140 10.29 21.15 16.13
CA ASN A 140 11.35 22.15 16.09
C ASN A 140 11.48 22.80 17.46
#